data_AF-E6LM05-F1
#
_entry.id   AF-E6LM05-F1
#
_cell.length_a   1.000
_cell.length_b   1.000
_cell.length_c   1.000
_cell.angle_alpha   90.00
_cell.angle_beta   90.00
_cell.angle_gamma   90.00
#
_symmetry.space_group_name_H-M   'P 1'
#
loop_
_entity.id
_entity.type
_entity.pdbx_description
1 polymer ?
#
loop_
_entity_poly.entity_id
_entity_poly.type
_entity_poly.pdbx_seq_one_letter_code
_entity_poly.pdbx_strand_id
1 'polypeptide(L)'
;MKKLFEIYEDNGRFILEATDFAKALLNQSQGKIDSLNGVDLKELDIPLEPSARILQICEVIRHVSNGVEFSRAFSQVASEYEISENSVRDKCCRQLGLTMQEFKALVQAYIKVKNTKIVEIIKSSVSARTEKIDNAFIEERLGK
;
A
#
# COMPACT_ATOMS: atom_id res chain seq x y z
N MET A 1 12.10 21.25 12.75
CA MET A 1 12.33 19.78 12.70
C MET A 1 13.60 19.47 13.47
N LYS A 2 13.58 18.48 14.38
CA LYS A 2 14.81 18.02 15.06
C LYS A 2 15.51 17.01 14.15
N LYS A 3 16.79 17.22 13.85
CA LYS A 3 17.58 16.34 12.97
C LYS A 3 17.92 15.06 13.74
N LEU A 4 17.84 13.91 13.06
CA LEU A 4 18.18 12.61 13.67
C LEU A 4 19.67 12.29 13.50
N PHE A 5 20.24 12.72 12.37
CA PHE A 5 21.64 12.49 12.04
C PHE A 5 22.31 13.79 11.60
N GLU A 6 23.60 13.87 11.86
CA GLU A 6 24.49 14.89 11.34
C GLU A 6 25.51 14.21 10.43
N ILE A 7 25.77 14.86 9.30
CA ILE A 7 26.79 14.43 8.34
C ILE A 7 27.86 15.51 8.34
N TYR A 8 29.10 15.10 8.56
CA TYR A 8 30.25 16.00 8.43
C TYR A 8 31.42 15.29 7.75
N GLU A 9 32.33 16.07 7.21
CA GLU A 9 33.54 15.58 6.55
C GLU A 9 34.71 15.62 7.54
N ASP A 10 35.39 14.49 7.70
CA ASP A 10 36.63 14.39 8.47
C ASP A 10 37.67 13.64 7.64
N ASN A 11 38.82 14.28 7.42
CA ASN A 11 39.94 13.76 6.62
C ASN A 11 39.53 13.19 5.23
N GLY A 12 38.63 13.89 4.52
CA GLY A 12 38.17 13.50 3.19
C GLY A 12 37.14 12.36 3.18
N ARG A 13 36.57 12.00 4.34
CA ARG A 13 35.51 11.00 4.47
C ARG A 13 34.29 11.62 5.13
N PHE A 14 33.10 11.33 4.58
CA PHE A 14 31.84 11.72 5.21
C PHE A 14 31.48 10.74 6.33
N ILE A 15 31.33 11.28 7.53
CA ILE A 15 30.90 10.56 8.73
C ILE A 15 29.44 10.93 8.99
N LEU A 16 28.60 9.90 9.17
CA LEU A 16 27.21 10.03 9.58
C LEU A 16 27.11 9.68 11.06
N GLU A 17 26.83 10.65 11.92
CA GLU A 17 26.65 10.43 13.36
C GLU A 17 25.21 10.67 13.79
N ALA A 18 24.73 9.84 14.71
CA ALA A 18 23.46 10.06 15.38
C ALA A 18 23.57 11.27 16.32
N THR A 19 22.63 12.19 16.21
CA THR A 19 22.54 13.36 17.11
C THR A 19 22.26 12.93 18.55
N ASP A 20 22.55 13.81 19.51
CA ASP A 20 22.21 13.56 20.91
C ASP A 20 20.70 13.36 21.13
N PHE A 21 19.89 13.96 20.26
CA PHE A 21 18.44 13.71 20.23
C PHE A 21 18.11 12.27 19.81
N ALA A 22 18.75 11.73 18.77
CA ALA A 22 18.60 10.34 18.37
C ALA A 22 19.18 9.38 19.43
N LYS A 23 20.32 9.71 20.04
CA LYS A 23 20.92 8.94 21.13
C LYS A 23 20.03 8.91 22.37
N ALA A 24 19.39 10.04 22.73
CA ALA A 24 18.44 10.12 23.84
C ALA A 24 17.16 9.29 23.59
N LEU A 25 16.66 9.25 22.35
CA LEU A 25 15.55 8.38 21.96
C LEU A 25 15.89 6.90 22.08
N LEU A 26 17.11 6.51 21.67
CA LEU A 26 17.61 5.14 21.82
C LEU A 26 17.86 4.77 23.29
N ASN A 27 18.38 5.70 24.09
CA ASN A 27 18.59 5.45 25.52
C ASN A 27 17.27 5.34 26.32
N GLN A 28 16.19 6.02 25.89
CA GLN A 28 14.85 5.80 26.43
C GLN A 28 14.30 4.41 26.10
N SER A 29 14.68 3.82 24.97
CA SER A 29 14.25 2.47 24.59
C SER A 29 15.17 1.37 25.14
N GLN A 30 16.40 1.69 25.57
CA GLN A 30 17.42 0.74 26.05
C GLN A 30 17.01 -0.11 27.26
N GLY A 31 15.91 0.21 27.97
CA GLY A 31 15.32 -0.67 28.98
C GLY A 31 14.47 -1.83 28.43
N LYS A 32 14.26 -1.91 27.10
CA LYS A 32 13.34 -2.85 26.43
C LYS A 32 13.85 -3.39 25.07
N ILE A 33 15.15 -3.33 24.77
CA ILE A 33 15.68 -3.77 23.46
C ILE A 33 16.32 -5.15 23.54
N ASP A 34 15.54 -6.19 23.82
CA ASP A 34 15.96 -7.58 23.61
C ASP A 34 15.26 -8.25 22.40
N SER A 35 14.47 -7.51 21.62
CA SER A 35 14.02 -8.02 20.32
C SER A 35 13.73 -6.90 19.33
N LEU A 36 14.53 -6.81 18.28
CA LEU A 36 14.23 -6.01 17.08
C LEU A 36 13.19 -6.73 16.18
N ASN A 37 12.24 -7.47 16.77
CA ASN A 37 11.14 -8.14 16.06
C ASN A 37 9.79 -7.45 16.25
N GLY A 38 9.75 -6.26 16.82
CA GLY A 38 8.47 -5.58 17.05
C GLY A 38 8.66 -4.10 17.29
N VAL A 39 8.86 -3.32 16.23
CA VAL A 39 8.36 -1.95 16.25
C VAL A 39 6.84 -2.08 16.13
N ASP A 40 6.13 -2.00 17.26
CA ASP A 40 4.67 -1.94 17.24
C ASP A 40 4.28 -0.58 16.66
N LEU A 41 3.99 -0.56 15.35
CA LEU A 41 3.62 0.63 14.58
C LEU A 41 2.39 1.35 15.15
N LYS A 42 1.71 0.79 16.17
CA LYS A 42 0.65 1.45 16.94
C LYS A 42 1.15 2.54 17.90
N GLU A 43 2.41 2.48 18.33
CA GLU A 43 2.98 3.48 19.27
C GLU A 43 3.44 4.76 18.54
N LEU A 44 3.55 4.71 17.22
CA LEU A 44 3.81 5.86 16.36
C LEU A 44 2.48 6.22 15.69
N ASP A 45 1.96 7.41 15.98
CA ASP A 45 0.73 7.98 15.39
C ASP A 45 0.94 8.34 13.90
N ILE A 46 1.41 7.36 13.13
CA ILE A 46 1.65 7.44 11.69
C ILE A 46 0.40 6.85 11.04
N PRO A 47 -0.32 7.60 10.21
CA PRO A 47 -1.46 7.07 9.49
C PRO A 47 -0.99 5.89 8.62
N LEU A 48 -1.49 4.71 8.96
CA LEU A 48 -1.20 3.48 8.23
C LEU A 48 -2.06 3.45 6.97
N GLU A 49 -1.46 3.80 5.85
CA GLU A 49 -2.11 3.74 4.54
C GLU A 49 -2.17 2.29 4.03
N PRO A 50 -3.22 1.94 3.24
CA PRO A 50 -3.26 0.66 2.54
C PRO A 50 -2.10 0.57 1.55
N SER A 51 -1.70 -0.66 1.24
CA SER A 51 -0.65 -0.90 0.25
C SER A 51 -1.03 -0.29 -1.10
N ALA A 52 -0.06 0.36 -1.74
CA ALA A 52 -0.27 1.02 -3.04
C ALA A 52 -0.93 0.10 -4.08
N ARG A 53 -0.63 -1.20 -4.03
CA ARG A 53 -1.27 -2.20 -4.88
C ARG A 53 -2.77 -2.29 -4.63
N ILE A 54 -3.19 -2.52 -3.38
CA ILE A 54 -4.62 -2.68 -3.04
C ILE A 54 -5.37 -1.40 -3.32
N LEU A 55 -4.78 -0.26 -2.96
CA LEU A 55 -5.32 1.06 -3.24
C LEU A 55 -5.57 1.26 -4.75
N GLN A 56 -4.58 1.00 -5.60
CA GLN A 56 -4.70 1.18 -7.05
C GLN A 56 -5.71 0.21 -7.68
N ILE A 57 -5.79 -1.05 -7.23
CA ILE A 57 -6.79 -2.02 -7.71
C ILE A 57 -8.20 -1.53 -7.36
N CYS A 58 -8.43 -1.10 -6.12
CA CYS A 58 -9.72 -0.59 -5.68
C CYS A 58 -10.13 0.67 -6.46
N GLU A 59 -9.19 1.56 -6.76
CA GLU A 59 -9.47 2.75 -7.58
C GLU A 59 -9.90 2.39 -9.00
N VAL A 60 -9.23 1.43 -9.67
CA VAL A 60 -9.69 0.94 -10.98
C VAL A 60 -11.14 0.45 -10.91
N ILE A 61 -11.46 -0.38 -9.92
CA ILE A 61 -12.82 -0.92 -9.75
C ILE A 61 -13.81 0.21 -9.48
N ARG A 62 -13.44 1.23 -8.69
CA ARG A 62 -14.27 2.40 -8.42
C ARG A 62 -14.56 3.20 -9.70
N HIS A 63 -13.54 3.51 -10.50
CA HIS A 63 -13.74 4.21 -11.78
C HIS A 63 -14.69 3.43 -12.70
N VAL A 64 -14.50 2.11 -12.83
CA VAL A 64 -15.36 1.28 -13.66
C VAL A 64 -16.79 1.19 -13.11
N SER A 65 -16.95 1.11 -11.79
CA SER A 65 -18.25 1.14 -11.12
C SER A 65 -18.99 2.46 -11.36
N ASN A 66 -18.25 3.56 -11.55
CA ASN A 66 -18.78 4.86 -11.92
C ASN A 66 -19.04 5.02 -13.44
N GLY A 67 -18.96 3.94 -14.21
CA GLY A 67 -19.25 3.93 -15.65
C GLY A 67 -18.07 4.28 -16.56
N VAL A 68 -16.85 4.34 -16.02
CA VAL A 68 -15.65 4.57 -16.84
C VAL A 68 -15.22 3.26 -17.53
N GLU A 69 -14.98 3.32 -18.83
CA GLU A 69 -14.41 2.19 -19.58
C GLU A 69 -13.05 1.75 -19.03
N PHE A 70 -12.78 0.44 -19.03
CA PHE A 70 -11.56 -0.12 -18.42
C PHE A 70 -10.27 0.53 -18.90
N SER A 71 -10.12 0.78 -20.22
CA SER A 71 -8.92 1.41 -20.78
C SER A 71 -8.68 2.80 -20.18
N ARG A 72 -9.75 3.58 -20.04
CA ARG A 72 -9.70 4.91 -19.43
C ARG A 72 -9.46 4.83 -17.93
N ALA A 73 -10.08 3.88 -17.23
CA ALA A 73 -9.87 3.65 -15.80
C ALA A 73 -8.40 3.31 -15.50
N PHE A 74 -7.77 2.43 -16.29
CA PHE A 74 -6.35 2.13 -16.14
C PHE A 74 -5.46 3.35 -16.38
N SER A 75 -5.77 4.13 -17.41
CA SER A 75 -5.02 5.36 -17.72
C SER A 75 -5.17 6.43 -16.64
N GLN A 76 -6.36 6.59 -16.07
CA GLN A 76 -6.62 7.53 -14.97
C GLN A 76 -5.82 7.16 -13.73
N VAL A 77 -5.91 5.91 -13.28
CA VAL A 77 -5.13 5.43 -12.13
C VAL A 77 -3.63 5.53 -12.41
N ALA A 78 -3.18 5.23 -13.63
CA ALA A 78 -1.78 5.40 -13.99
C ALA A 78 -1.31 6.85 -13.81
N SER A 79 -2.10 7.82 -14.26
CA SER A 79 -1.81 9.25 -14.13
C SER A 79 -1.89 9.74 -12.69
N GLU A 80 -2.89 9.31 -11.91
CA GLU A 80 -3.11 9.74 -10.53
C GLU A 80 -1.98 9.30 -9.60
N TYR A 81 -1.39 8.14 -9.85
CA TYR A 81 -0.31 7.58 -9.03
C TYR A 81 1.07 7.69 -9.70
N GLU A 82 1.19 8.45 -10.79
CA GLU A 82 2.44 8.67 -11.53
C GLU A 82 3.19 7.37 -11.90
N ILE A 83 2.45 6.34 -12.32
CA ILE A 83 2.98 5.04 -12.75
C ILE A 83 2.56 4.72 -14.18
N SER A 84 3.18 3.69 -14.77
CA SER A 84 2.77 3.22 -16.09
C SER A 84 1.44 2.47 -16.04
N GLU A 85 0.64 2.57 -17.11
CA GLU A 85 -0.60 1.81 -17.26
C GLU A 85 -0.34 0.30 -17.19
N ASN A 86 0.80 -0.17 -17.71
CA ASN A 86 1.20 -1.57 -17.60
C ASN A 86 1.39 -2.00 -16.14
N SER A 87 1.89 -1.12 -15.26
CA SER A 87 1.99 -1.42 -13.83
C SER A 87 0.62 -1.59 -13.18
N VAL A 88 -0.36 -0.76 -13.56
CA VAL A 88 -1.74 -0.89 -13.06
C VAL A 88 -2.37 -2.19 -13.54
N ARG A 89 -2.22 -2.51 -14.83
CA ARG A 89 -2.74 -3.76 -15.43
C ARG A 89 -2.11 -4.99 -14.78
N ASP A 90 -0.80 -4.95 -14.51
CA ASP A 90 -0.07 -6.02 -13.83
C ASP A 90 -0.67 -6.33 -12.45
N LYS A 91 -0.95 -5.27 -11.67
CA LYS A 91 -1.57 -5.38 -10.34
C LYS A 91 -2.98 -5.95 -10.40
N CYS A 92 -3.79 -5.53 -11.37
CA CYS A 92 -5.16 -6.02 -11.54
C CYS A 92 -5.24 -7.45 -12.09
N CYS A 93 -4.19 -7.93 -12.75
CA CYS A 93 -4.18 -9.23 -13.44
C CYS A 93 -3.18 -10.20 -12.80
N ARG A 94 -1.90 -10.11 -13.20
CA ARG A 94 -0.86 -11.07 -12.81
C ARG A 94 -0.74 -11.22 -11.29
N GLN A 95 -0.80 -10.13 -10.54
CA GLN A 95 -0.67 -10.17 -9.07
C GLN A 95 -1.91 -10.71 -8.35
N LEU A 96 -3.05 -10.82 -9.05
CA LEU A 96 -4.26 -11.49 -8.58
C LEU A 96 -4.40 -12.91 -9.17
N GLY A 97 -3.47 -13.36 -10.01
CA GLY A 97 -3.56 -14.65 -10.70
C GLY A 97 -4.66 -14.70 -11.78
N LEU A 98 -5.02 -13.54 -12.36
CA LEU A 98 -6.09 -13.42 -13.35
C LEU A 98 -5.55 -12.99 -14.70
N THR A 99 -6.22 -13.43 -15.77
CA THR A 99 -6.11 -12.78 -17.08
C THR A 99 -6.89 -11.46 -17.11
N MET A 100 -6.59 -10.61 -18.08
CA MET A 100 -7.32 -9.35 -18.27
C MET A 100 -8.83 -9.57 -18.53
N GLN A 101 -9.19 -10.62 -19.26
CA GLN A 101 -10.59 -10.93 -19.52
C GLN A 101 -11.33 -11.39 -18.25
N GLU A 102 -10.69 -12.25 -17.44
CA GLU A 102 -11.26 -12.70 -16.17
C GLU A 102 -11.43 -11.53 -15.19
N PHE A 103 -10.42 -10.67 -15.05
CA PHE A 103 -10.52 -9.48 -14.22
C PHE A 103 -11.72 -8.61 -14.64
N LYS A 104 -11.83 -8.29 -15.94
CA LYS A 104 -12.95 -7.50 -16.47
C LYS A 104 -14.30 -8.16 -16.22
N ALA A 105 -14.41 -9.47 -16.46
CA ALA A 105 -15.63 -10.22 -16.25
C ALA A 105 -16.07 -10.22 -14.78
N LEU A 106 -15.14 -10.44 -13.86
CA LEU A 106 -15.41 -10.44 -12.42
C LEU A 106 -15.81 -9.06 -11.90
N VAL A 107 -15.14 -7.99 -12.35
CA VAL A 107 -15.52 -6.61 -12.02
C VAL A 107 -16.91 -6.28 -12.55
N GLN A 108 -17.23 -6.68 -13.78
CA GLN A 108 -18.56 -6.48 -14.35
C GLN A 108 -19.64 -7.30 -13.62
N ALA A 109 -19.33 -8.53 -13.20
CA ALA A 109 -20.23 -9.34 -12.39
C ALA A 109 -20.47 -8.72 -11.01
N TYR A 110 -19.42 -8.18 -10.39
CA TYR A 110 -19.53 -7.42 -9.15
C TYR A 110 -20.47 -6.20 -9.31
N ILE A 111 -20.30 -5.41 -10.37
CA ILE A 111 -21.13 -4.22 -10.62
C ILE A 111 -22.60 -4.60 -10.91
N LYS A 112 -22.85 -5.60 -11.76
CA LYS A 112 -24.19 -5.90 -12.26
C LYS A 112 -25.05 -6.74 -11.31
N VAL A 113 -24.43 -7.72 -10.65
CA VAL A 113 -25.16 -8.72 -9.85
C VAL A 113 -24.57 -8.91 -8.46
N LYS A 114 -23.69 -7.98 -8.02
CA LYS A 114 -23.07 -8.00 -6.68
C LYS A 114 -22.33 -9.30 -6.36
N ASN A 115 -21.75 -9.92 -7.38
CA ASN A 115 -20.89 -11.08 -7.19
C ASN A 115 -19.58 -10.66 -6.51
N THR A 116 -19.37 -11.12 -5.27
CA THR A 116 -18.23 -10.73 -4.42
C THR A 116 -16.92 -11.44 -4.73
N LYS A 117 -16.88 -12.33 -5.73
CA LYS A 117 -15.70 -13.14 -6.04
C LYS A 117 -14.44 -12.32 -6.31
N ILE A 118 -14.57 -11.14 -6.96
CA ILE A 118 -13.42 -10.26 -7.15
C ILE A 118 -12.88 -9.72 -5.82
N VAL A 119 -13.77 -9.38 -4.88
CA VAL A 119 -13.40 -8.88 -3.55
C VAL A 119 -12.71 -9.96 -2.75
N GLU A 120 -13.20 -11.20 -2.80
CA GLU A 120 -12.59 -12.37 -2.15
C GLU A 120 -11.18 -12.66 -2.66
N ILE A 121 -10.96 -12.55 -3.99
CA ILE A 121 -9.63 -12.71 -4.60
C ILE A 121 -8.70 -11.61 -4.11
N ILE A 122 -9.15 -10.36 -4.09
CA ILE A 122 -8.33 -9.24 -3.61
C ILE A 122 -7.93 -9.45 -2.15
N LYS A 123 -8.88 -9.76 -1.25
CA LYS A 123 -8.60 -10.04 0.17
C LYS A 123 -7.62 -11.18 0.36
N SER A 124 -7.77 -12.26 -0.41
CA SER A 124 -6.87 -13.43 -0.35
C SER A 124 -5.45 -13.13 -0.85
N SER A 125 -5.29 -12.07 -1.67
CA SER A 125 -3.99 -11.66 -2.19
C SER A 125 -3.20 -10.74 -1.25
N VAL A 126 -3.83 -10.24 -0.17
CA VAL A 126 -3.25 -9.26 0.75
C VAL A 126 -2.07 -9.85 1.52
N SER A 127 -1.05 -9.02 1.79
CA SER A 127 0.11 -9.46 2.55
C SER A 127 -0.20 -9.55 4.05
N ALA A 128 0.36 -10.54 4.76
CA ALA A 128 0.17 -10.70 6.20
C ALA A 128 0.60 -9.45 7.01
N ARG A 129 1.55 -8.65 6.49
CA ARG A 129 2.05 -7.43 7.16
C ARG A 129 1.04 -6.28 7.11
N THR A 130 0.23 -6.18 6.05
CA THR A 130 -0.72 -5.08 5.82
C THR A 130 -2.18 -5.54 5.93
N GLU A 131 -2.40 -6.79 6.32
CA GLU A 131 -3.70 -7.47 6.27
C GLU A 131 -4.85 -6.68 6.87
N LYS A 132 -4.67 -6.16 8.08
CA LYS A 132 -5.73 -5.41 8.78
C LYS A 132 -6.12 -4.12 8.04
N ILE A 133 -5.14 -3.38 7.55
CA ILE A 133 -5.34 -2.07 6.91
C ILE A 133 -5.92 -2.28 5.51
N ASP A 134 -5.31 -3.18 4.74
CA ASP A 134 -5.75 -3.49 3.37
C ASP A 134 -7.17 -4.07 3.37
N ASN A 135 -7.49 -5.01 4.26
CA ASN A 135 -8.83 -5.57 4.35
C ASN A 135 -9.86 -4.53 4.78
N ALA A 136 -9.55 -3.67 5.75
CA ALA A 136 -10.45 -2.58 6.15
C ALA A 136 -10.74 -1.63 4.98
N PHE A 137 -9.71 -1.27 4.22
CA PHE A 137 -9.85 -0.41 3.03
C PHE A 137 -10.67 -1.08 1.93
N ILE A 138 -10.47 -2.38 1.68
CA ILE A 138 -11.26 -3.15 0.72
C ILE A 138 -12.74 -3.17 1.12
N GLU A 139 -13.06 -3.40 2.40
CA GLU A 139 -14.45 -3.40 2.87
C GLU A 139 -15.09 -2.01 2.76
N GLU A 140 -14.36 -0.96 3.12
CA GLU A 140 -14.84 0.42 3.01
C GLU A 140 -15.20 0.77 1.57
N ARG A 141 -14.33 0.38 0.62
CA ARG A 141 -14.47 0.76 -0.80
C ARG A 141 -15.36 -0.18 -1.61
N LEU A 142 -15.36 -1.47 -1.30
CA LEU A 142 -15.99 -2.53 -2.12
C LEU A 142 -16.97 -3.43 -1.34
N GLY A 143 -17.17 -3.23 -0.04
CA GLY A 143 -18.07 -4.05 0.79
C GLY A 143 -19.57 -3.76 0.63
N LYS A 144 -19.97 -2.88 -0.30
CA LYS A 144 -21.37 -2.49 -0.61
C LYS A 144 -21.80 -2.99 -1.99
#